data_AF-A0A810LDJ3-F1
#
_entry.id   AF-A0A810LDJ3-F1
#
_cell.length_a   1.000
_cell.length_b   1.000
_cell.length_c   1.000
_cell.angle_alpha   90.00
_cell.angle_beta   90.00
_cell.angle_gamma   90.00
#
_symmetry.space_group_name_H-M   'P 1'
#
loop_
_entity.id
_entity.type
_entity.pdbx_description
1 polymer ?
#
loop_
_entity_poly.entity_id
_entity_poly.type
_entity_poly.pdbx_seq_one_letter_code
_entity_poly.pdbx_strand_id
1 'polypeptide(L)'
;MESFRSVMRFGQWTIGQTWPEAVVQTCVIHLLRASFRYAGRQHWDAIAKALKPVYTAATEAAAQARFDEFTEVWGAKYPAIVRLWHTSWAEFVPFLTFDAEIRTIVCSTNAIESVIASTSR
;
A
#
# COMPACT_ATOMS: atom_id res chain seq x y z
N MET A 1 -15.04 -9.06 4.40
CA MET A 1 -13.91 -8.39 3.70
C MET A 1 -14.14 -8.19 2.21
N GLU A 2 -14.96 -9.00 1.54
CA GLU A 2 -15.31 -8.83 0.11
C GLU A 2 -16.15 -7.56 -0.15
N SER A 3 -17.05 -7.19 0.76
CA SER A 3 -17.92 -6.01 0.63
C SER A 3 -17.14 -4.69 0.49
N PHE A 4 -16.08 -4.46 1.28
CA PHE A 4 -15.28 -3.23 1.20
C PHE A 4 -14.45 -3.15 -0.10
N ARG A 5 -14.04 -4.31 -0.64
CA ARG A 5 -13.27 -4.40 -1.88
C ARG A 5 -14.14 -4.22 -3.12
N SER A 6 -15.37 -4.73 -3.09
CA SER A 6 -16.37 -4.44 -4.12
C SER A 6 -16.64 -2.93 -4.20
N VAL A 7 -16.72 -2.25 -3.05
CA VAL A 7 -16.86 -0.79 -2.99
C VAL A 7 -15.62 -0.06 -3.50
N MET A 8 -14.41 -0.54 -3.17
CA MET A 8 -13.15 0.08 -3.62
C MET A 8 -12.96 -0.05 -5.14
N ARG A 9 -13.26 -1.23 -5.71
CA ARG A 9 -13.22 -1.46 -7.17
C ARG A 9 -14.34 -0.72 -7.91
N PHE A 10 -15.51 -0.60 -7.30
CA PHE A 10 -16.59 0.23 -7.82
C PHE A 10 -16.20 1.71 -7.84
N GLY A 11 -15.60 2.22 -6.75
CA GLY A 11 -15.11 3.60 -6.68
C GLY A 11 -13.99 3.89 -7.69
N GLN A 12 -13.10 2.92 -7.94
CA GLN A 12 -12.07 3.08 -8.96
C GLN A 12 -12.66 3.10 -10.38
N TRP A 13 -13.72 2.32 -10.63
CA TRP A 13 -14.45 2.33 -11.90
C TRP A 13 -15.15 3.68 -12.15
N THR A 14 -15.81 4.28 -11.15
CA THR A 14 -16.47 5.58 -11.30
C THR A 14 -15.48 6.71 -11.57
N ILE A 15 -14.30 6.66 -10.92
CA ILE A 15 -13.21 7.61 -11.20
C ILE A 15 -12.75 7.46 -12.64
N GLY A 16 -12.48 6.23 -13.10
CA GLY A 16 -12.01 6.00 -14.48
C GLY A 16 -13.01 6.40 -15.56
N GLN A 17 -14.32 6.39 -15.26
CA GLN A 17 -15.35 6.90 -16.18
C GLN A 17 -15.41 8.43 -16.22
N THR A 18 -15.25 9.10 -15.07
CA THR A 18 -15.38 10.56 -14.98
C THR A 18 -14.07 11.28 -15.34
N TRP A 19 -12.94 10.72 -14.93
CA TRP A 19 -11.59 11.23 -15.16
C TRP A 19 -10.72 10.13 -15.77
N PRO A 20 -10.79 9.93 -17.10
CA PRO A 20 -10.10 8.82 -17.77
C PRO A 20 -8.58 8.92 -17.70
N GLU A 21 -8.03 10.12 -17.47
CA GLU A 21 -6.60 10.36 -17.33
C GLU A 21 -6.09 10.19 -15.88
N ALA A 22 -6.99 9.96 -14.91
CA ALA A 22 -6.61 9.83 -13.52
C ALA A 22 -5.90 8.50 -13.24
N VAL A 23 -4.69 8.58 -12.69
CA VAL A 23 -4.00 7.41 -12.13
C VAL A 23 -4.53 7.17 -10.72
N VAL A 24 -5.20 6.03 -10.52
CA VAL A 24 -5.71 5.63 -9.21
C VAL A 24 -4.79 4.59 -8.59
N GLN A 25 -4.37 4.83 -7.36
CA GLN A 25 -3.41 4.00 -6.62
C GLN A 25 -3.90 3.66 -5.22
N THR A 26 -3.55 2.47 -4.73
CA THR A 26 -3.72 2.09 -3.33
C THR A 26 -2.59 2.70 -2.51
N CYS A 27 -2.95 3.65 -1.64
CA CYS A 27 -1.99 4.32 -0.77
C CYS A 27 -1.20 3.32 0.07
N VAL A 28 0.13 3.33 -0.10
CA VAL A 28 1.05 2.41 0.59
C VAL A 28 0.95 2.51 2.12
N ILE A 29 0.70 3.70 2.66
CA ILE A 29 0.51 3.89 4.11
C ILE A 29 -0.72 3.14 4.61
N HIS A 30 -1.82 3.18 3.85
CA HIS A 30 -3.02 2.41 4.18
C HIS A 30 -2.79 0.91 4.00
N LEU A 31 -2.01 0.48 3.00
CA LEU A 31 -1.64 -0.92 2.80
C LEU A 31 -0.77 -1.46 3.96
N LEU A 32 0.19 -0.67 4.45
CA LEU A 32 1.00 -0.98 5.63
C LEU A 32 0.14 -1.06 6.90
N ARG A 33 -0.70 -0.04 7.16
CA ARG A 33 -1.64 -0.04 8.30
C ARG A 33 -2.59 -1.24 8.25
N ALA A 34 -3.05 -1.65 7.07
CA ALA A 34 -3.88 -2.85 6.90
C ALA A 34 -3.08 -4.14 7.19
N SER A 35 -1.80 -4.19 6.85
CA SER A 35 -0.92 -5.33 7.13
C SER A 35 -0.80 -5.59 8.64
N PHE A 36 -0.66 -4.53 9.44
CA PHE A 36 -0.52 -4.65 10.90
C PHE A 36 -1.76 -5.20 11.61
N ARG A 37 -2.94 -5.16 10.97
CA ARG A 37 -4.16 -5.79 11.51
C ARG A 37 -4.05 -7.32 11.62
N TYR A 38 -3.16 -7.93 10.84
CA TYR A 38 -2.93 -9.38 10.84
C TYR A 38 -1.72 -9.80 11.67
N ALA A 39 -0.93 -8.85 12.16
CA ALA A 39 0.30 -9.10 12.90
C ALA A 39 0.15 -8.81 14.39
N GLY A 40 0.77 -9.65 15.23
CA GLY A 40 0.95 -9.33 16.64
C GLY A 40 1.85 -8.10 16.81
N ARG A 41 1.54 -7.24 17.79
CA ARG A 41 2.27 -5.98 18.03
C ARG A 41 3.78 -6.17 18.16
N GLN A 42 4.22 -7.28 18.74
CA GLN A 42 5.65 -7.60 18.91
C GLN A 42 6.42 -7.77 17.59
N HIS A 43 5.75 -7.94 16.45
CA HIS A 43 6.39 -8.07 15.14
C HIS A 43 6.18 -6.85 14.24
N TRP A 44 5.45 -5.81 14.70
CA TRP A 44 5.12 -4.67 13.85
C TRP A 44 6.37 -3.98 13.29
N ASP A 45 7.36 -3.70 14.13
CA ASP A 45 8.60 -3.04 13.70
C ASP A 45 9.38 -3.89 12.71
N ALA A 46 9.45 -5.20 12.94
CA ALA A 46 10.15 -6.14 12.07
C ALA A 46 9.47 -6.26 10.70
N ILE A 47 8.14 -6.32 10.68
CA ILE A 47 7.34 -6.36 9.44
C ILE A 47 7.45 -5.02 8.70
N ALA A 48 7.36 -3.89 9.40
CA ALA A 48 7.53 -2.56 8.80
C ALA A 48 8.89 -2.43 8.12
N LYS A 49 9.96 -2.87 8.80
CA LYS A 49 11.32 -2.87 8.24
C LYS A 49 11.45 -3.79 7.03
N ALA A 50 10.78 -4.96 7.05
CA ALA A 50 10.83 -5.92 5.96
C ALA A 50 9.99 -5.47 4.74
N LEU A 51 8.90 -4.73 4.94
CA LEU A 51 8.07 -4.18 3.86
C LEU A 51 8.64 -2.87 3.28
N LYS A 52 9.51 -2.16 4.02
CA LYS A 52 10.13 -0.91 3.54
C LYS A 52 10.82 -1.04 2.17
N PRO A 53 11.70 -2.03 1.95
CA PRO A 53 12.33 -2.26 0.66
C PRO A 53 11.34 -2.44 -0.50
N VAL A 54 10.13 -2.95 -0.24
CA VAL A 54 9.11 -3.20 -1.29
C VAL A 54 8.66 -1.88 -1.91
N TYR A 55 8.27 -0.91 -1.09
CA TYR A 55 7.74 0.36 -1.60
C TYR A 55 8.81 1.43 -1.88
N THR A 56 10.04 1.22 -1.43
CA THR A 56 11.18 2.07 -1.81
C THR A 56 11.95 1.54 -3.02
N ALA A 57 11.55 0.41 -3.60
CA ALA A 57 12.23 -0.18 -4.77
C ALA A 57 12.13 0.73 -6.01
N ALA A 58 13.16 0.72 -6.84
CA ALA A 58 13.23 1.58 -8.04
C ALA A 58 12.29 1.14 -9.17
N THR A 59 11.94 -0.15 -9.23
CA THR A 59 11.12 -0.74 -10.28
C THR A 59 10.13 -1.75 -9.69
N GLU A 60 9.06 -2.04 -10.41
CA GLU A 60 8.11 -3.10 -10.02
C GLU A 60 8.80 -4.46 -9.83
N ALA A 61 9.70 -4.84 -10.75
CA ALA A 61 10.42 -6.10 -10.64
C ALA A 61 11.29 -6.18 -9.37
N ALA A 62 11.95 -5.06 -9.02
CA ALA A 62 12.70 -4.97 -7.77
C ALA A 62 11.77 -5.03 -6.55
N ALA A 63 10.60 -4.36 -6.60
CA ALA A 63 9.61 -4.42 -5.53
C ALA A 63 9.10 -5.85 -5.32
N GLN A 64 8.81 -6.57 -6.42
CA GLN A 64 8.36 -7.95 -6.37
C GLN A 64 9.41 -8.86 -5.74
N ALA A 65 10.68 -8.74 -6.14
CA ALA A 65 11.77 -9.50 -5.52
C ALA A 65 11.87 -9.24 -4.00
N ARG A 66 11.72 -7.99 -3.56
CA ARG A 66 11.68 -7.67 -2.11
C ARG A 66 10.46 -8.24 -1.41
N PHE A 67 9.33 -8.33 -2.10
CA PHE A 67 8.12 -8.92 -1.55
C PHE A 67 8.20 -10.45 -1.47
N ASP A 68 8.94 -11.08 -2.39
CA ASP A 68 9.26 -12.52 -2.33
C ASP A 68 10.16 -12.81 -1.12
N GLU A 69 11.21 -12.01 -0.90
CA GLU A 69 12.06 -12.08 0.32
C GLU A 69 11.21 -11.93 1.60
N PHE A 70 10.24 -11.01 1.62
CA PHE A 70 9.31 -10.88 2.74
C PHE A 70 8.46 -12.15 2.92
N THR A 71 7.99 -12.73 1.83
CA THR A 71 7.11 -13.92 1.84
C THR A 71 7.84 -15.16 2.33
N GLU A 72 9.12 -15.33 2.00
CA GLU A 72 9.95 -16.42 2.52
C GLU A 72 10.05 -16.38 4.05
N VAL A 73 10.26 -15.19 4.63
CA VAL A 73 10.46 -15.03 6.07
C VAL A 73 9.14 -15.03 6.83
N TRP A 74 8.12 -14.32 6.32
CA TRP A 74 6.90 -14.03 7.06
C TRP A 74 5.67 -14.76 6.54
N GLY A 75 5.71 -15.33 5.33
CA GLY A 75 4.54 -15.88 4.65
C GLY A 75 3.92 -17.07 5.37
N ALA A 76 4.73 -17.92 5.99
CA ALA A 76 4.22 -19.04 6.79
C ALA A 76 3.49 -18.56 8.06
N LYS A 77 4.00 -17.52 8.73
CA LYS A 77 3.44 -16.98 9.98
C LYS A 77 2.27 -16.04 9.74
N TYR A 78 2.33 -15.24 8.69
CA TYR A 78 1.36 -14.20 8.33
C TYR A 78 0.88 -14.33 6.88
N PRO A 79 0.27 -15.46 6.48
CA PRO A 79 -0.18 -15.67 5.10
C PRO A 79 -1.27 -14.69 4.68
N ALA A 80 -2.00 -14.09 5.64
CA ALA A 80 -2.98 -13.05 5.36
C ALA A 80 -2.36 -11.74 4.86
N ILE A 81 -1.14 -11.39 5.32
CA ILE A 81 -0.41 -10.21 4.83
C ILE A 81 0.03 -10.47 3.38
N VAL A 82 0.56 -11.66 3.11
CA VAL A 82 0.97 -12.05 1.75
C VAL A 82 -0.21 -11.97 0.77
N ARG A 83 -1.36 -12.55 1.14
CA ARG A 83 -2.60 -12.44 0.35
C ARG A 83 -3.04 -10.99 0.16
N LEU A 84 -3.00 -10.16 1.22
CA LEU A 84 -3.37 -8.76 1.13
C LEU A 84 -2.56 -8.04 0.05
N TRP A 85 -1.24 -8.14 0.12
CA TRP A 85 -0.33 -7.49 -0.83
C TRP A 85 -0.47 -8.03 -2.25
N HIS A 86 -0.55 -9.35 -2.46
CA HIS A 86 -0.81 -9.91 -3.80
C HIS A 86 -2.12 -9.38 -4.40
N THR A 87 -3.20 -9.32 -3.62
CA THR A 87 -4.49 -8.85 -4.12
C THR A 87 -4.58 -7.34 -4.33
N SER A 88 -3.63 -6.58 -3.79
CA SER A 88 -3.53 -5.13 -3.94
C SER A 88 -2.37 -4.73 -4.84
N TRP A 89 -1.65 -5.69 -5.44
CA TRP A 89 -0.41 -5.43 -6.16
C TRP A 89 -0.64 -4.53 -7.37
N ALA A 90 -1.62 -4.86 -8.21
CA ALA A 90 -1.95 -4.09 -9.39
C ALA A 90 -2.34 -2.65 -9.05
N GLU A 91 -3.06 -2.44 -7.95
CA GLU A 91 -3.44 -1.12 -7.48
C GLU A 91 -2.28 -0.40 -6.74
N PHE A 92 -1.26 -1.11 -6.27
CA PHE A 92 -0.05 -0.57 -5.65
C PHE A 92 1.01 -0.16 -6.67
N VAL A 93 1.19 -0.91 -7.76
CA VAL A 93 2.23 -0.65 -8.78
C VAL A 93 2.27 0.80 -9.29
N PRO A 94 1.14 1.50 -9.53
CA PRO A 94 1.18 2.91 -9.94
C PRO A 94 1.88 3.84 -8.94
N PHE A 95 1.97 3.48 -7.65
CA PHE A 95 2.76 4.25 -6.69
C PHE A 95 4.27 4.23 -7.03
N LEU A 96 4.78 3.13 -7.58
CA LEU A 96 6.19 2.97 -7.92
C LEU A 96 6.62 3.80 -9.13
N THR A 97 5.67 4.27 -9.95
CA THR A 97 5.96 5.10 -11.12
C THR A 97 6.28 6.55 -10.75
N PHE A 98 6.00 6.96 -9.51
CA PHE A 98 6.38 8.28 -9.02
C PHE A 98 7.88 8.36 -8.74
N ASP A 99 8.46 9.53 -8.98
CA ASP A 99 9.84 9.81 -8.59
C ASP A 99 10.05 9.65 -7.08
N ALA A 100 11.28 9.35 -6.67
CA ALA A 100 11.61 9.10 -5.27
C ALA A 100 11.24 10.28 -4.35
N GLU A 101 11.36 11.51 -4.85
CA GLU A 101 10.95 12.73 -4.12
C GLU A 101 9.44 12.74 -3.87
N ILE A 102 8.63 12.49 -4.91
CA ILE A 102 7.18 12.40 -4.79
C ILE A 102 6.76 11.25 -3.86
N ARG A 103 7.41 10.09 -3.97
CA ARG A 103 7.16 8.96 -3.06
C ARG A 103 7.49 9.30 -1.61
N THR A 104 8.52 10.10 -1.37
CA THR A 104 8.85 10.57 -0.02
C THR A 104 7.75 11.47 0.53
N ILE A 105 7.23 12.39 -0.28
CA ILE A 105 6.11 13.26 0.10
C ILE A 105 4.85 12.43 0.39
N VAL A 106 4.50 11.48 -0.48
CA VAL A 106 3.32 10.61 -0.31
C VAL A 106 3.45 9.70 0.91
N CYS A 107 4.66 9.20 1.20
CA CYS A 107 4.94 8.41 2.39
C CYS A 107 5.07 9.25 3.67
N SER A 108 5.20 10.58 3.56
CA SER A 108 5.19 11.46 4.71
C SER A 108 3.74 11.61 5.20
N THR A 109 3.48 11.09 6.39
CA THR A 109 2.19 11.09 7.06
C THR A 109 1.75 12.49 7.48
N ASN A 110 1.71 13.54 6.62
CA ASN A 110 1.15 14.85 7.04
C ASN A 110 0.90 15.97 6.00
N ALA A 111 0.82 15.76 4.69
CA ALA A 111 0.23 16.81 3.83
C ALA A 111 -1.31 16.73 3.84
N ILE A 112 -1.86 15.56 3.51
CA ILE A 112 -3.31 15.37 3.38
C ILE A 112 -3.97 15.13 4.75
N GLU A 113 -3.36 14.33 5.64
CA GLU A 113 -3.90 14.08 6.98
C GLU A 113 -3.90 15.37 7.85
N SER A 114 -2.90 16.24 7.75
CA SER A 114 -2.88 17.55 8.43
C SER A 114 -4.02 18.47 7.96
N VAL A 115 -4.29 18.50 6.65
CA VAL A 115 -5.38 19.32 6.09
C VAL A 115 -6.73 18.80 6.57
N ILE A 116 -6.96 17.48 6.49
CA ILE A 116 -8.19 16.85 6.99
C ILE A 116 -8.39 17.13 8.49
N ALA A 117 -7.33 17.02 9.30
CA ALA A 117 -7.38 17.34 10.73
C ALA A 117 -7.60 18.83 11.03
N SER A 118 -7.21 19.74 10.13
CA SER A 118 -7.40 21.18 10.28
C SER A 118 -8.80 21.67 9.90
N THR A 119 -9.47 20.97 8.96
CA THR A 119 -10.78 21.36 8.42
C THR A 119 -11.94 20.67 9.14
N SER A 120 -11.69 19.62 9.92
CA SER A 120 -12.71 18.94 10.74
C SER A 120 -12.91 19.55 12.14
N ARG A 121 -12.75 20.88 12.28
CA ARG A 121 -13.08 21.65 13.49
C ARG A 121 -14.31 22.50 13.28
#